data_AF-A0A7Z9H3J5-F1
#
_entry.id   AF-A0A7Z9H3J5-F1
#
_cell.length_a   1.000
_cell.length_b   1.000
_cell.length_c   1.000
_cell.angle_alpha   90.00
_cell.angle_beta   90.00
_cell.angle_gamma   90.00
#
_symmetry.space_group_name_H-M   'P 1'
#
loop_
_entity.id
_entity.type
_entity.pdbx_description
1 polymer ?
#
loop_
_entity_poly.entity_id
_entity_poly.type
_entity_poly.pdbx_seq_one_letter_code
_entity_poly.pdbx_strand_id
1 'polypeptide(L)'
;MRLGWLLVLLTLAHLTCFAYRPILAGGADSVDPVLLLLIWLALTDRPRRVAVMLLLVALLRIAGGVAGPVETLVPILAAIGTVRLLRGWIDPYDHRKRFGVVLPAITVAHLAHRWILTTPLEGGLLPFSGGLLLATLSALMLFPILDLATPLLRSARYPM
;
A
#
# COMPACT_ATOMS: atom_id res chain seq x y z
N MET A 1 -12.56 -15.36 -2.86
CA MET A 1 -11.64 -14.76 -3.84
C MET A 1 -10.68 -15.82 -4.33
N ARG A 2 -10.36 -15.82 -5.64
CA ARG A 2 -9.44 -16.79 -6.23
C ARG A 2 -8.00 -16.36 -5.91
N LEU A 3 -7.29 -17.16 -5.11
CA LEU A 3 -5.91 -16.87 -4.67
C LEU A 3 -4.97 -16.60 -5.87
N GLY A 4 -5.18 -17.27 -7.00
CA GLY A 4 -4.39 -17.08 -8.22
C GLY A 4 -4.38 -15.64 -8.73
N TRP A 5 -5.53 -14.95 -8.75
CA TRP A 5 -5.58 -13.54 -9.17
C TRP A 5 -4.88 -12.59 -8.19
N LEU A 6 -4.92 -12.89 -6.89
CA LEU A 6 -4.15 -12.12 -5.89
C LEU A 6 -2.65 -12.28 -6.10
N LEU A 7 -2.19 -13.50 -6.42
CA LEU A 7 -0.79 -13.74 -6.75
C LEU A 7 -0.38 -13.01 -8.02
N VAL A 8 -1.22 -12.99 -9.06
CA VAL A 8 -0.96 -12.23 -10.30
C VAL A 8 -0.87 -10.74 -10.03
N LEU A 9 -1.76 -10.17 -9.22
CA LEU A 9 -1.68 -8.76 -8.84
C LEU A 9 -0.44 -8.46 -8.01
N LEU A 10 -0.05 -9.37 -7.10
CA LEU A 10 1.15 -9.24 -6.29
C LEU A 10 2.42 -9.30 -7.14
N THR A 11 2.49 -10.21 -8.12
CA THR A 11 3.64 -10.31 -9.03
C THR A 11 3.73 -9.08 -9.93
N LEU A 12 2.61 -8.60 -10.48
CA LEU A 12 2.57 -7.35 -11.24
C LEU A 12 3.03 -6.17 -10.38
N ALA A 13 2.53 -6.03 -9.15
CA ALA A 13 2.93 -4.96 -8.25
C ALA A 13 4.43 -5.01 -7.92
N HIS A 14 4.99 -6.21 -7.70
CA HIS A 14 6.43 -6.38 -7.51
C HIS A 14 7.23 -6.02 -8.75
N LEU A 15 6.83 -6.48 -9.94
CA LEU A 15 7.49 -6.15 -11.20
C LEU A 15 7.47 -4.65 -11.46
N THR A 16 6.35 -3.97 -11.21
CA THR A 16 6.23 -2.51 -11.29
C THR A 16 7.19 -1.84 -10.30
N CYS A 17 7.25 -2.31 -9.05
CA CYS A 17 8.21 -1.77 -8.08
C CYS A 17 9.67 -1.93 -8.54
N PHE A 18 10.03 -3.07 -9.13
CA PHE A 18 11.36 -3.31 -9.68
C PHE A 18 11.66 -2.43 -10.91
N ALA A 19 10.72 -2.35 -11.86
CA ALA A 19 10.89 -1.59 -13.09
C ALA A 19 11.03 -0.08 -12.82
N TYR A 20 10.27 0.45 -11.86
CA TYR A 20 10.29 1.87 -11.51
C TYR A 20 11.20 2.17 -10.31
N ARG A 21 11.98 1.20 -9.82
CA ARG A 21 12.90 1.37 -8.69
C ARG A 21 13.79 2.62 -8.77
N PRO A 22 14.43 3.00 -9.90
CA PRO A 22 15.27 4.20 -9.93
C PRO A 22 14.49 5.51 -9.76
N ILE A 23 13.20 5.53 -10.15
CA ILE A 23 12.31 6.68 -9.94
C ILE A 23 11.79 6.69 -8.50
N LEU A 24 11.50 5.50 -7.96
CA LEU A 24 11.00 5.33 -6.59
C LEU A 24 12.09 5.56 -5.53
N ALA A 25 13.34 5.19 -5.79
CA ALA A 25 14.48 5.39 -4.90
C ALA A 25 14.91 6.86 -4.75
N GLY A 26 14.45 7.75 -5.63
CA GLY A 26 14.78 9.19 -5.60
C GLY A 26 13.80 10.05 -4.78
N GLY A 27 12.71 9.48 -4.26
CA GLY A 27 11.70 10.26 -3.52
C GLY A 27 10.49 9.50 -3.00
N ALA A 28 10.39 8.19 -3.23
CA ALA A 28 9.24 7.35 -2.89
C ALA A 28 9.63 6.20 -1.93
N ASP A 29 10.50 6.48 -0.97
CA ASP A 29 11.08 5.46 -0.08
C ASP A 29 10.03 4.58 0.64
N SER A 30 8.78 5.05 0.79
CA SER A 30 7.76 4.30 1.53
C SER A 30 6.47 3.95 0.78
N VAL A 31 6.18 4.52 -0.39
CA VAL A 31 4.86 4.33 -1.05
C VAL A 31 5.02 3.83 -2.46
N ASP A 32 5.22 2.53 -2.54
CA ASP A 32 5.36 1.79 -3.78
C ASP A 32 4.05 1.07 -4.15
N PRO A 33 3.96 0.52 -5.38
CA PRO A 33 2.77 -0.18 -5.86
C PRO A 33 2.34 -1.35 -4.96
N VAL A 34 3.28 -1.99 -4.28
CA VAL A 34 2.99 -3.11 -3.37
C VAL A 34 2.30 -2.62 -2.10
N LEU A 35 2.74 -1.51 -1.50
CA LEU A 35 2.03 -0.91 -0.38
C LEU A 35 0.61 -0.49 -0.78
N LEU A 36 0.46 0.15 -1.95
CA LEU A 36 -0.86 0.57 -2.46
C LEU A 36 -1.80 -0.62 -2.67
N LEU A 37 -1.29 -1.75 -3.18
CA LEU A 37 -2.05 -3.00 -3.28
C LEU A 37 -2.49 -3.51 -1.90
N LEU A 38 -1.61 -3.46 -0.89
CA LEU A 38 -1.94 -3.88 0.48
C LEU A 38 -2.96 -2.96 1.15
N ILE A 39 -2.86 -1.63 0.96
CA ILE A 39 -3.85 -0.65 1.42
C ILE A 39 -5.20 -0.94 0.75
N TRP A 40 -5.20 -1.18 -0.56
CA TRP A 40 -6.40 -1.54 -1.31
C TRP A 40 -7.04 -2.83 -0.78
N LEU A 41 -6.25 -3.87 -0.52
CA LEU A 41 -6.72 -5.12 0.09
C LEU A 41 -7.22 -4.94 1.52
N ALA A 42 -6.56 -4.12 2.33
CA ALA A 42 -7.00 -3.78 3.69
C ALA A 42 -8.39 -3.12 3.69
N LEU A 43 -8.67 -2.36 2.64
CA LEU A 43 -9.93 -1.64 2.47
C LEU A 43 -11.05 -2.55 1.96
N THR A 44 -10.77 -3.50 1.06
CA THR A 44 -11.80 -4.30 0.37
C THR A 44 -11.95 -5.73 0.87
N ASP A 45 -10.93 -6.33 1.49
CA ASP A 45 -10.88 -7.77 1.80
C ASP A 45 -10.83 -8.09 3.31
N ARG A 46 -10.94 -9.39 3.64
CA ARG A 46 -10.96 -9.96 4.99
C ARG A 46 -9.57 -9.93 5.63
N PRO A 47 -9.48 -9.75 6.96
CA PRO A 47 -8.21 -9.62 7.68
C PRO A 47 -7.28 -10.81 7.48
N ARG A 48 -7.83 -12.04 7.47
CA ARG A 48 -7.04 -13.27 7.24
C ARG A 48 -6.28 -13.26 5.90
N ARG A 49 -6.87 -12.72 4.84
CA ARG A 49 -6.22 -12.67 3.51
C ARG A 49 -5.19 -11.56 3.43
N VAL A 50 -5.49 -10.41 4.02
CA VAL A 50 -4.53 -9.31 4.14
C VAL A 50 -3.29 -9.76 4.91
N ALA A 51 -3.46 -10.54 5.98
CA ALA A 51 -2.34 -11.14 6.71
C ALA A 51 -1.49 -12.09 5.85
N VAL A 52 -2.12 -12.95 5.02
CA VAL A 52 -1.38 -13.83 4.10
C VAL A 52 -0.60 -13.03 3.06
N MET A 53 -1.23 -12.01 2.46
CA MET A 53 -0.56 -11.16 1.46
C MET A 53 0.56 -10.32 2.09
N LEU A 54 0.35 -9.81 3.31
CA LEU A 54 1.37 -9.14 4.10
C LEU A 54 2.59 -10.05 4.32
N LEU A 55 2.37 -11.30 4.74
CA LEU A 55 3.44 -12.26 4.97
C LEU A 55 4.24 -12.51 3.67
N LEU A 56 3.54 -12.72 2.55
CA LEU A 56 4.19 -12.93 1.25
C LEU A 56 5.01 -11.71 0.82
N VAL A 57 4.46 -10.49 0.97
CA VAL A 57 5.18 -9.24 0.67
C VAL A 57 6.41 -9.09 1.56
N ALA A 58 6.27 -9.34 2.86
CA ALA A 58 7.38 -9.24 3.80
C ALA A 58 8.51 -10.22 3.43
N LEU A 59 8.16 -11.49 3.16
CA LEU A 59 9.13 -12.50 2.72
C LEU A 59 9.84 -12.10 1.43
N LEU A 60 9.09 -11.63 0.43
CA LEU A 60 9.66 -11.22 -0.86
C LEU A 60 10.61 -10.01 -0.73
N ARG A 61 10.23 -9.01 0.07
CA ARG A 61 11.06 -7.82 0.26
C ARG A 61 12.33 -8.08 1.08
N ILE A 62 12.21 -8.88 2.13
CA ILE A 62 13.35 -9.28 2.97
C ILE A 62 14.30 -10.16 2.15
N ALA A 63 13.78 -11.16 1.42
CA ALA A 63 14.59 -12.03 0.57
C ALA A 63 15.25 -11.29 -0.59
N GLY A 64 14.59 -10.25 -1.13
CA GLY A 64 15.14 -9.38 -2.17
C GLY A 64 16.18 -8.37 -1.69
N GLY A 65 16.50 -8.33 -0.38
CA GLY A 65 17.50 -7.44 0.18
C GLY A 65 17.18 -5.95 0.03
N VAL A 66 15.90 -5.59 -0.07
CA VAL A 66 15.47 -4.21 -0.35
C VAL A 66 15.59 -3.31 0.88
N ALA A 67 15.28 -3.84 2.07
CA ALA A 67 15.30 -3.12 3.34
C ALA A 67 15.31 -4.11 4.52
N GLY A 68 15.66 -3.63 5.71
CA GLY A 68 15.57 -4.42 6.94
C GLY A 68 14.14 -4.86 7.26
N PRO A 69 13.95 -5.90 8.10
CA PRO A 69 12.61 -6.38 8.47
C PRO A 69 11.78 -5.29 9.15
N VAL A 70 12.40 -4.44 9.97
CA VAL A 70 11.72 -3.33 10.68
C VAL A 70 11.29 -2.23 9.71
N GLU A 71 12.20 -1.80 8.85
CA GLU A 71 11.96 -0.79 7.80
C GLU A 71 10.85 -1.19 6.84
N THR A 72 10.69 -2.49 6.61
CA THR A 72 9.64 -3.05 5.76
C THR A 72 8.32 -3.20 6.51
N LEU A 73 8.32 -3.84 7.68
CA LEU A 73 7.09 -4.23 8.37
C LEU A 73 6.37 -3.05 9.02
N VAL A 74 7.11 -2.14 9.67
CA VAL A 74 6.49 -1.04 10.42
C VAL A 74 5.63 -0.12 9.55
N PRO A 75 6.08 0.42 8.40
CA PRO A 75 5.23 1.28 7.59
C PRO A 75 4.04 0.52 6.99
N ILE A 76 4.21 -0.75 6.63
CA ILE A 76 3.12 -1.57 6.10
C ILE A 76 2.05 -1.82 7.19
N LEU A 77 2.47 -2.21 8.40
CA LEU A 77 1.56 -2.44 9.52
C LEU A 77 0.86 -1.14 9.94
N ALA A 78 1.58 -0.01 9.94
CA ALA A 78 1.01 1.29 10.24
C ALA A 78 -0.09 1.65 9.22
N ALA A 79 0.19 1.52 7.91
CA ALA A 79 -0.83 1.72 6.86
C ALA A 79 -2.05 0.81 7.04
N ILE A 80 -1.85 -0.49 7.22
CA ILE A 80 -2.94 -1.46 7.37
C ILE A 80 -3.78 -1.13 8.61
N GLY A 81 -3.12 -0.80 9.73
CA GLY A 81 -3.77 -0.39 10.97
C GLY A 81 -4.62 0.86 10.78
N THR A 82 -4.07 1.91 10.15
CA THR A 82 -4.79 3.15 9.86
C THR A 82 -5.99 2.91 8.95
N VAL A 83 -5.85 2.14 7.87
CA VAL A 83 -6.98 1.80 6.99
C VAL A 83 -8.08 1.10 7.77
N ARG A 84 -7.72 0.11 8.59
CA ARG A 84 -8.70 -0.69 9.34
C ARG A 84 -9.42 0.13 10.40
N LEU A 85 -8.72 1.03 11.06
CA LEU A 85 -9.28 1.93 12.06
C LEU A 85 -10.26 2.91 11.39
N LEU A 86 -9.86 3.57 10.31
CA LEU A 86 -10.68 4.58 9.63
C LEU A 86 -11.85 3.98 8.84
N ARG A 87 -11.72 2.76 8.32
CA ARG A 87 -12.82 2.03 7.67
C ARG A 87 -14.02 1.81 8.59
N GLY A 88 -13.83 1.80 9.91
CA GLY A 88 -14.93 1.73 10.87
C GLY A 88 -15.83 2.98 10.86
N TRP A 89 -15.31 4.11 10.39
CA TRP A 89 -15.98 5.41 10.44
C TRP A 89 -16.37 5.96 9.06
N ILE A 90 -15.71 5.47 8.00
CA ILE A 90 -15.86 5.98 6.64
C ILE A 90 -16.25 4.82 5.73
N ASP A 91 -17.29 5.01 4.92
CA ASP A 91 -17.72 4.03 3.92
C ASP A 91 -16.60 3.80 2.89
N PRO A 92 -16.02 2.60 2.81
CA PRO A 92 -14.93 2.29 1.90
C PRO A 92 -15.37 2.17 0.42
N TYR A 93 -16.67 2.05 0.13
CA TYR A 93 -17.17 1.80 -1.23
C TYR A 93 -17.43 3.06 -2.05
N ASP A 94 -17.56 4.21 -1.39
CA ASP A 94 -17.68 5.51 -2.07
C ASP A 94 -16.28 6.02 -2.46
N HIS A 95 -16.05 6.17 -3.76
CA HIS A 95 -14.76 6.57 -4.35
C HIS A 95 -14.24 7.89 -3.77
N ARG A 96 -15.12 8.84 -3.42
CA ARG A 96 -14.70 10.14 -2.87
C ARG A 96 -14.29 10.01 -1.40
N LYS A 97 -15.08 9.26 -0.62
CA LYS A 97 -14.85 9.08 0.82
C LYS A 97 -13.64 8.19 1.09
N ARG A 98 -13.36 7.24 0.19
CA ARG A 98 -12.22 6.34 0.26
C ARG A 98 -10.88 7.06 0.33
N PHE A 99 -10.69 8.16 -0.37
CA PHE A 99 -9.46 8.95 -0.26
C PHE A 99 -9.28 9.54 1.14
N GLY A 100 -10.36 9.76 1.89
CA GLY A 100 -10.32 10.09 3.32
C GLY A 100 -9.76 8.98 4.22
N VAL A 101 -9.67 7.74 3.73
CA VAL A 101 -9.01 6.61 4.42
C VAL A 101 -7.60 6.37 3.87
N VAL A 102 -7.45 6.44 2.55
CA VAL A 102 -6.22 6.12 1.84
C VAL A 102 -5.15 7.18 2.07
N LEU A 103 -5.50 8.47 2.00
CA LEU A 103 -4.53 9.56 2.24
C LEU A 103 -3.93 9.48 3.65
N PRO A 104 -4.72 9.35 4.74
CA PRO A 104 -4.14 9.14 6.06
C PRO A 104 -3.28 7.88 6.20
N ALA A 105 -3.67 6.78 5.55
CA ALA A 105 -2.87 5.55 5.59
C ALA A 105 -1.50 5.73 4.91
N ILE A 106 -1.49 6.41 3.77
CA ILE A 106 -0.27 6.75 3.03
C ILE A 106 0.61 7.72 3.84
N THR A 107 0.01 8.76 4.44
CA THR A 107 0.75 9.74 5.25
C THR A 107 1.38 9.06 6.47
N VAL A 108 0.65 8.20 7.17
CA VAL A 108 1.14 7.47 8.35
C VAL A 108 2.24 6.49 7.97
N ALA A 109 2.10 5.75 6.87
CA ALA A 109 3.17 4.86 6.39
C ALA A 109 4.43 5.63 6.01
N HIS A 110 4.28 6.79 5.34
CA HIS A 110 5.41 7.64 4.99
C HIS A 110 6.11 8.22 6.22
N LEU A 111 5.34 8.68 7.20
CA LEU A 111 5.87 9.15 8.47
C LEU A 111 6.60 8.03 9.22
N ALA A 112 5.98 6.85 9.34
CA ALA A 112 6.57 5.70 10.02
C ALA A 112 7.89 5.26 9.39
N HIS A 113 7.97 5.27 8.06
CA HIS A 113 9.19 4.91 7.34
C HIS A 113 10.31 5.93 7.57
N ARG A 114 10.00 7.24 7.50
CA ARG A 114 10.99 8.29 7.80
C ARG A 114 11.51 8.25 9.22
N TRP A 115 10.64 8.00 10.20
CA TRP A 115 11.06 7.89 11.59
C TRP A 115 12.06 6.75 11.84
N ILE A 116 12.06 5.73 10.98
CA ILE A 116 13.00 4.61 11.07
C ILE A 116 14.30 4.90 10.32
N LEU A 117 14.21 5.50 9.12
CA LEU A 117 15.37 5.67 8.23
C LEU A 117 16.12 6.99 8.39
N THR A 118 15.45 8.07 8.79
CA THR A 118 16.08 9.39 8.90
C THR A 118 16.22 9.80 10.36
N THR A 119 17.40 10.30 10.72
CA THR A 119 17.54 11.14 11.91
C THR A 119 16.62 12.36 11.75
N PRO A 120 15.90 12.80 12.79
CA PRO A 120 14.83 13.81 12.69
C PRO A 120 15.27 15.19 12.19
N LEU A 121 16.56 15.38 11.93
CA LEU A 121 17.19 16.66 11.59
C LEU A 121 17.57 16.81 10.10
N GLU A 122 17.65 15.74 9.31
CA GLU A 122 18.11 15.81 7.89
C GLU A 122 16.95 15.86 6.87
N GLY A 123 15.75 15.43 7.28
CA GLY A 123 14.58 15.34 6.40
C GLY A 123 13.74 16.61 6.39
N GLY A 124 14.15 17.65 5.66
CA GLY A 124 13.35 18.87 5.49
C GLY A 124 11.92 18.65 4.95
N LEU A 125 11.09 19.71 4.97
CA LEU A 125 9.69 19.69 4.55
C LEU A 125 9.48 19.39 3.04
N LEU A 126 10.43 19.79 2.19
CA LEU A 126 10.37 19.62 0.74
C LEU A 126 10.40 18.14 0.28
N PRO A 127 11.35 17.30 0.73
CA PRO A 127 11.35 15.89 0.36
C PRO A 127 10.18 15.11 1.00
N PHE A 128 9.59 15.61 2.10
CA PHE A 128 8.37 15.04 2.68
C PHE A 128 7.14 15.31 1.80
N SER A 129 6.92 16.58 1.42
CA SER A 129 5.77 16.95 0.58
C SER A 129 5.85 16.36 -0.83
N GLY A 130 7.05 16.27 -1.40
CA GLY A 130 7.29 15.62 -2.69
C GLY A 130 6.94 14.13 -2.69
N GLY A 131 7.42 13.38 -1.69
CA GLY A 131 7.11 11.96 -1.54
C GLY A 131 5.62 11.70 -1.30
N LEU A 132 4.98 12.53 -0.48
CA LEU A 132 3.55 12.45 -0.22
C LEU A 132 2.70 12.73 -1.49
N LEU A 133 3.10 13.73 -2.28
CA LEU A 133 2.42 14.09 -3.51
C LEU A 133 2.52 12.97 -4.54
N LEU A 134 3.70 12.39 -4.74
CA LEU A 134 3.91 11.30 -5.66
C LEU A 134 3.16 10.03 -5.24
N ALA A 135 3.16 9.72 -3.94
CA ALA A 135 2.37 8.66 -3.34
C ALA A 135 0.87 8.83 -3.60
N THR A 136 0.37 10.06 -3.44
CA THR A 136 -1.03 10.42 -3.66
C THR A 136 -1.41 10.29 -5.13
N LEU A 137 -0.59 10.79 -6.05
CA LEU A 137 -0.81 10.66 -7.49
C LEU A 137 -0.81 9.17 -7.93
N SER A 138 0.13 8.39 -7.39
CA SER A 138 0.21 6.96 -7.66
C SER A 138 -1.03 6.22 -7.17
N ALA A 139 -1.52 6.55 -5.97
CA ALA A 139 -2.77 6.00 -5.45
C ALA A 139 -3.96 6.38 -6.32
N LEU A 140 -4.03 7.64 -6.77
CA LEU A 140 -5.12 8.15 -7.61
C LEU A 140 -5.17 7.46 -8.98
N MET A 141 -4.02 7.05 -9.53
CA MET A 141 -3.94 6.28 -10.77
C MET A 141 -4.21 4.78 -10.57
N LEU A 142 -3.67 4.17 -9.52
CA LEU A 142 -3.76 2.71 -9.30
C LEU A 142 -5.10 2.26 -8.73
N PHE A 143 -5.72 3.05 -7.85
CA PHE A 143 -6.95 2.64 -7.17
C PHE A 143 -8.12 2.38 -8.12
N PRO A 144 -8.39 3.22 -9.14
CA PRO A 144 -9.41 2.92 -10.15
C PRO A 144 -9.15 1.61 -10.90
N ILE A 145 -7.90 1.32 -11.24
CA ILE A 145 -7.50 0.08 -11.93
C ILE A 145 -7.73 -1.13 -11.01
N LEU A 146 -7.33 -1.03 -9.75
CA LEU A 146 -7.56 -2.08 -8.76
C LEU A 146 -9.05 -2.30 -8.48
N ASP A 147 -9.87 -1.25 -8.53
CA ASP A 147 -11.32 -1.35 -8.37
C ASP A 147 -11.97 -2.09 -9.54
N LEU A 148 -11.49 -1.89 -10.78
CA LEU A 148 -11.90 -2.68 -11.94
C LEU A 148 -11.50 -4.16 -11.81
N ALA A 149 -10.46 -4.48 -11.03
CA ALA A 149 -10.05 -5.86 -10.75
C ALA A 149 -10.88 -6.54 -9.64
N THR A 150 -11.65 -5.78 -8.84
CA THR A 150 -12.53 -6.32 -7.79
C THR A 150 -13.44 -7.47 -8.24
N PRO A 151 -14.16 -7.40 -9.39
CA PRO A 151 -15.00 -8.50 -9.86
C PRO A 151 -14.22 -9.78 -10.18
N LEU A 152 -12.99 -9.69 -10.68
CA LEU A 152 -12.12 -10.86 -10.94
C LEU A 152 -11.75 -11.58 -9.65
N LEU A 153 -11.67 -10.81 -8.56
CA LEU A 153 -11.31 -11.30 -7.26
C LEU A 153 -12.52 -11.87 -6.53
N ARG A 154 -13.73 -11.30 -6.65
CA ARG A 154 -14.93 -11.88 -6.03
C ARG A 154 -15.30 -13.19 -6.71
N SER A 155 -15.33 -14.30 -5.95
CA SER A 155 -16.04 -15.51 -6.41
C SER A 155 -17.52 -15.15 -6.50
N ALA A 156 -18.18 -15.50 -7.62
CA ALA A 156 -19.55 -15.18 -8.05
C ALA A 156 -20.72 -15.44 -7.06
N ARG A 157 -20.56 -15.20 -5.76
CA ARG A 157 -21.50 -15.52 -4.68
C ARG A 157 -22.05 -14.30 -3.95
N TYR A 158 -22.06 -13.13 -4.60
CA TYR A 158 -22.90 -12.03 -4.16
C TYR A 158 -23.44 -11.32 -5.40
N PRO A 159 -24.69 -11.60 -5.82
CA PRO A 159 -25.46 -10.59 -6.51
C PRO A 159 -25.69 -9.43 -5.54
N MET A 160 -25.71 -8.22 -6.07
CA MET A 160 -26.02 -7.01 -5.30
C MET A 160 -27.37 -7.10 -4.61
#